data_AF-W1DRJ9-F1
#
_entry.id   AF-W1DRJ9-F1
#
_cell.length_a   1.000
_cell.length_b   1.000
_cell.length_c   1.000
_cell.angle_alpha   90.00
_cell.angle_beta   90.00
_cell.angle_gamma   90.00
#
_symmetry.space_group_name_H-M   'P 1'
#
loop_
_entity.id
_entity.type
_entity.pdbx_description
1 polymer ?
#
loop_
_entity_poly.entity_id
_entity_poly.type
_entity_poly.pdbx_seq_one_letter_code
_entity_poly.pdbx_strand_id
1 'polypeptide(L)'
;MPFAYTLILQRTVYLFCTLLPFALVGDLHYMTPFVSVFISYTFLSWDSLAEELEDPFGTAANDLPLNAMCNTIERNLLDMTGQHPLPETLRPDRYFNLT
;
A
#
# COMPACT_ATOMS: atom_id res chain seq x y z
N MET A 1 -13.12 3.08 -2.64
CA MET A 1 -13.85 4.35 -2.37
C MET A 1 -14.36 4.93 -3.69
N PRO A 2 -15.17 6.02 -3.74
CA PRO A 2 -15.54 6.56 -5.04
C PRO A 2 -14.33 7.22 -5.71
N PHE A 3 -14.00 6.80 -6.94
CA PHE A 3 -12.84 7.24 -7.73
C PHE A 3 -12.65 8.77 -7.80
N ALA A 4 -13.74 9.54 -7.72
CA ALA A 4 -13.66 11.00 -7.69
C ALA A 4 -12.93 11.55 -6.45
N TYR A 5 -13.05 10.89 -5.29
CA TYR A 5 -12.39 11.34 -4.06
C TYR A 5 -10.88 11.16 -4.11
N THR A 6 -10.41 10.00 -4.59
CA THR A 6 -8.98 9.71 -4.73
C THR A 6 -8.34 10.64 -5.74
N LEU A 7 -9.00 10.89 -6.88
CA LEU A 7 -8.54 11.87 -7.87
C LEU A 7 -8.44 13.30 -7.33
N ILE A 8 -9.42 13.73 -6.52
CA ILE A 8 -9.38 15.07 -5.92
C ILE A 8 -8.23 15.17 -4.91
N LEU A 9 -8.09 14.17 -4.03
CA LEU A 9 -7.00 14.14 -3.05
C LEU A 9 -5.63 14.20 -3.71
N GLN A 10 -5.38 13.32 -4.67
CA GLN A 10 -4.10 13.26 -5.37
C GLN A 10 -3.75 14.61 -6.05
N ARG A 11 -4.73 15.24 -6.71
CA ARG A 11 -4.55 16.58 -7.31
C ARG A 11 -4.24 17.65 -6.27
N THR A 12 -4.94 17.65 -5.14
CA THR A 12 -4.71 18.62 -4.06
C THR A 12 -3.36 18.44 -3.38
N VAL A 13 -2.91 17.19 -3.16
CA VAL A 13 -1.62 16.89 -2.54
C VAL A 13 -0.48 17.33 -3.45
N TYR A 14 -0.56 17.03 -4.76
CA TYR A 14 0.45 17.48 -5.71
C TYR A 14 0.48 19.01 -5.85
N LEU A 15 -0.69 19.66 -5.91
CA LEU A 15 -0.75 21.13 -5.95
C LEU A 15 -0.19 21.75 -4.67
N PHE A 16 -0.50 21.18 -3.51
CA PHE A 16 0.04 21.61 -2.22
C PHE A 16 1.56 21.49 -2.17
N CYS A 17 2.11 20.32 -2.51
CA CYS A 17 3.57 20.07 -2.47
C CYS A 17 4.34 20.95 -3.46
N THR A 18 3.75 21.29 -4.61
CA THR A 18 4.38 22.17 -5.62
C THR A 18 4.32 23.65 -5.23
N LEU A 19 3.27 24.10 -4.53
CA LEU A 19 3.14 25.47 -4.02
C LEU A 19 3.91 25.70 -2.71
N LEU A 20 4.10 24.65 -1.90
CA LEU A 20 4.80 24.69 -0.62
C LEU A 20 6.18 25.37 -0.63
N PRO A 21 7.11 25.09 -1.57
CA PRO A 21 8.41 25.77 -1.58
C PRO A 21 8.28 27.28 -1.81
N PHE A 22 7.30 27.73 -2.58
CA PHE A 22 7.04 29.17 -2.79
C PHE A 22 6.47 29.84 -1.54
N ALA A 23 5.70 29.11 -0.74
CA ALA A 23 5.22 29.61 0.55
C ALA A 23 6.35 29.73 1.59
N LEU A 24 7.29 28.77 1.58
CA LEU A 24 8.37 28.67 2.58
C LEU A 24 9.64 29.49 2.23
N VAL A 25 9.77 29.98 0.99
CA VAL A 25 11.00 30.68 0.56
C VAL A 25 11.25 31.97 1.32
N GLY A 26 10.20 32.66 1.77
CA GLY A 26 10.29 33.93 2.50
C GLY A 26 10.91 33.80 3.89
N ASP A 27 10.64 32.70 4.58
CA ASP A 27 11.09 32.49 5.96
C ASP A 27 12.39 31.67 6.04
N LEU A 28 12.55 30.67 5.17
CA LEU A 28 13.61 29.68 5.29
C LEU A 28 14.77 29.88 4.30
N HIS A 29 14.62 30.71 3.26
CA HIS A 29 15.63 30.97 2.23
C HIS A 29 16.35 29.69 1.72
N TYR A 30 17.60 29.45 2.15
CA TYR A 30 18.41 28.30 1.72
C TYR A 30 17.99 26.97 2.38
N MET A 31 17.24 27.00 3.48
CA MET A 31 16.72 25.79 4.14
C MET A 31 15.39 25.32 3.51
N THR A 32 14.76 26.15 2.68
CA THR A 32 13.49 25.85 2.00
C THR A 32 13.48 24.52 1.26
N PRO A 33 14.48 24.12 0.44
CA PRO A 33 14.43 22.83 -0.25
C PRO A 33 14.44 21.64 0.71
N PHE A 34 15.18 21.70 1.82
CA PHE A 34 15.23 20.59 2.79
C PHE A 34 13.89 20.39 3.50
N VAL A 35 13.33 21.48 4.03
CA VAL A 35 12.06 21.42 4.76
C VAL A 35 10.89 21.14 3.82
N SER A 36 10.90 21.73 2.62
CA SER A 36 9.87 21.45 1.61
C SER A 36 9.90 19.99 1.16
N VAL A 37 11.07 19.40 0.90
CA VAL A 37 11.18 17.97 0.56
C VAL A 37 10.71 17.10 1.71
N PHE A 38 11.07 17.42 2.95
CA PHE A 38 10.65 16.65 4.13
C PHE A 38 9.13 16.62 4.31
N ILE A 39 8.48 17.79 4.21
CA ILE A 39 7.02 17.90 4.32
C ILE A 39 6.36 17.19 3.14
N SER A 40 6.79 17.48 1.90
CA SER A 40 6.23 16.86 0.70
C SER A 40 6.37 15.34 0.71
N TYR A 41 7.51 14.81 1.14
CA TYR A 41 7.73 13.37 1.29
C TYR A 41 6.72 12.76 2.28
N THR A 42 6.52 13.39 3.43
CA THR A 42 5.57 12.89 4.44
C THR A 42 4.14 12.81 3.89
N PHE A 43 3.69 13.86 3.19
CA PHE A 43 2.34 13.89 2.61
C PHE A 43 2.18 12.91 1.44
N LEU A 44 3.19 12.81 0.56
CA LEU A 44 3.15 11.89 -0.58
C LEU A 44 3.23 10.41 -0.14
N SER A 45 4.07 10.10 0.85
CA SER A 45 4.13 8.75 1.41
C SER A 45 2.80 8.36 2.08
N TRP A 46 2.14 9.30 2.75
CA TRP A 46 0.83 9.06 3.33
C TRP A 46 -0.24 8.80 2.26
N ASP A 47 -0.26 9.61 1.20
CA ASP A 47 -1.17 9.44 0.05
C ASP A 47 -0.98 8.07 -0.63
N SER A 48 0.28 7.70 -0.90
CA SER A 48 0.64 6.39 -1.47
C SER A 48 0.22 5.22 -0.57
N LEU A 49 0.36 5.35 0.75
CA LEU A 49 -0.06 4.32 1.68
C LEU A 49 -1.59 4.14 1.68
N ALA A 50 -2.34 5.25 1.55
CA ALA A 50 -3.79 5.20 1.45
C ALA A 50 -4.25 4.50 0.15
N GLU A 51 -3.52 4.68 -0.95
CA GLU A 51 -3.76 3.99 -2.22
C GLU A 51 -3.49 2.49 -2.12
N GLU A 52 -2.38 2.06 -1.50
CA GLU A 52 -2.10 0.64 -1.25
C GLU A 52 -3.19 -0.03 -0.40
N LEU A 53 -3.73 0.69 0.59
CA LEU A 53 -4.80 0.17 1.45
C LEU A 53 -6.19 0.14 0.79
N GLU A 54 -6.35 0.72 -0.41
CA GLU A 54 -7.64 0.76 -1.09
C GLU A 54 -8.01 -0.58 -1.76
N ASP A 55 -7.03 -1.40 -2.15
CA ASP A 55 -7.24 -2.71 -2.78
C ASP A 55 -6.54 -3.87 -2.03
N PRO A 56 -7.00 -4.20 -0.80
CA PRO A 56 -6.35 -5.23 0.02
C PRO A 56 -6.49 -6.65 -0.55
N PHE A 57 -7.30 -6.83 -1.60
CA PHE A 57 -7.58 -8.12 -2.24
C PHE A 57 -6.92 -8.23 -3.63
N GLY A 58 -6.01 -7.32 -3.94
CA GLY A 58 -5.23 -7.35 -5.16
C GLY A 58 -4.17 -8.46 -5.17
N THR A 59 -3.14 -8.24 -5.97
CA THR A 59 -2.01 -9.18 -6.15
C THR A 59 -0.65 -8.52 -5.90
N ALA A 60 -0.66 -7.30 -5.36
CA ALA A 60 0.55 -6.61 -4.95
C ALA A 60 1.16 -7.27 -3.71
N ALA A 61 2.43 -6.97 -3.45
CA ALA A 61 3.19 -7.63 -2.39
C ALA A 61 2.68 -7.32 -0.97
N ASN A 62 2.01 -6.17 -0.78
CA ASN A 62 1.43 -5.76 0.50
C ASN A 62 -0.04 -6.18 0.64
N ASP A 63 -0.62 -6.86 -0.36
CA ASP A 63 -2.01 -7.28 -0.35
C ASP A 63 -2.18 -8.57 0.48
N LEU A 64 -3.44 -8.90 0.80
CA LEU A 64 -3.75 -10.10 1.56
C LEU A 64 -3.37 -11.36 0.75
N PRO A 65 -2.71 -12.35 1.39
CA PRO A 65 -2.32 -13.59 0.74
C PRO A 65 -3.52 -14.55 0.57
N LEU A 66 -4.47 -14.17 -0.30
CA LEU A 66 -5.73 -14.90 -0.49
C LEU A 66 -5.52 -16.34 -0.95
N ASN A 67 -4.55 -16.60 -1.85
CA ASN A 67 -4.22 -17.95 -2.30
C ASN A 67 -3.77 -18.84 -1.13
N ALA A 68 -2.93 -18.30 -0.25
CA ALA A 68 -2.47 -18.98 0.96
C ALA A 68 -3.60 -19.26 1.94
N MET A 69 -4.50 -18.30 2.12
CA MET A 69 -5.69 -18.45 2.96
C MET A 69 -6.60 -19.55 2.40
N CYS A 70 -6.86 -19.55 1.09
CA CYS A 70 -7.66 -20.59 0.43
C CYS A 70 -7.02 -21.98 0.56
N ASN A 71 -5.71 -22.11 0.31
CA ASN A 71 -4.98 -23.37 0.50
C ASN A 71 -5.05 -23.85 1.97
N THR A 72 -4.94 -22.93 2.93
CA THR A 72 -5.06 -23.25 4.36
C THR A 72 -6.46 -23.73 4.71
N ILE A 73 -7.51 -23.08 4.19
CA ILE A 73 -8.90 -23.49 4.40
C ILE A 73 -9.15 -24.87 3.77
N GLU A 74 -8.71 -25.09 2.54
CA GLU A 74 -8.84 -26.37 1.83
C GLU A 74 -8.18 -27.51 2.62
N ARG A 75 -6.95 -27.29 3.11
CA ARG A 75 -6.25 -28.27 3.95
C ARG A 75 -6.99 -28.57 5.23
N ASN A 76 -7.52 -27.56 5.93
CA ASN A 76 -8.30 -27.77 7.16
C ASN A 76 -9.55 -28.61 6.89
N LEU A 77 -10.28 -28.34 5.79
CA LEU A 77 -11.48 -29.10 5.44
C LEU A 77 -11.18 -30.55 5.06
N LEU A 78 -10.12 -30.79 4.29
CA LEU A 78 -9.69 -32.14 3.91
C LEU A 78 -9.21 -32.95 5.12
N ASP A 79 -8.47 -32.32 6.03
CA ASP A 79 -8.00 -32.95 7.27
C ASP A 79 -9.17 -33.34 8.18
N MET A 80 -10.14 -32.43 8.37
CA MET A 80 -11.36 -32.70 9.14
C MET A 80 -12.24 -33.83 8.54
N THR A 81 -12.18 -34.03 7.23
CA THR A 81 -12.95 -35.07 6.53
C THR A 81 -12.15 -36.36 6.27
N GLY A 82 -10.89 -36.42 6.70
CA GLY A 82 -10.01 -37.58 6.51
C GLY A 82 -9.62 -37.86 5.05
N GLN A 83 -9.73 -36.85 4.17
CA GLN A 83 -9.40 -36.97 2.76
C GLN A 83 -7.91 -36.69 2.53
N HIS A 84 -7.21 -37.64 1.93
CA HIS A 84 -5.78 -37.54 1.58
C HIS A 84 -5.55 -37.83 0.11
N PRO A 85 -4.54 -37.23 -0.53
CA PRO A 85 -3.48 -36.39 0.05
C PRO A 85 -3.89 -34.92 0.27
N LEU A 86 -3.26 -34.27 1.27
CA LEU A 86 -3.43 -32.84 1.51
C LEU A 86 -2.67 -32.02 0.43
N PRO A 87 -3.21 -30.87 -0.01
CA PRO A 87 -2.50 -29.92 -0.86
C PRO A 87 -1.16 -29.48 -0.26
N GLU A 88 -0.17 -29.16 -1.12
CA GLU A 88 1.12 -28.64 -0.67
C GLU A 88 0.97 -27.29 0.02
N THR A 89 1.78 -27.07 1.07
CA THR A 89 1.81 -25.80 1.79
C THR A 89 2.41 -24.70 0.92
N LEU A 90 1.66 -23.65 0.61
CA LEU A 90 2.23 -22.44 0.01
C LEU A 90 3.23 -21.83 0.99
N ARG A 91 4.51 -21.75 0.56
CA ARG A 91 5.60 -21.14 1.32
C ARG A 91 5.85 -19.73 0.80
N PRO A 92 6.19 -18.77 1.68
CA PRO A 92 6.48 -17.42 1.23
C PRO A 92 7.67 -17.44 0.27
N ASP A 93 7.54 -16.72 -0.83
CA ASP A 93 8.66 -16.48 -1.75
C ASP A 93 9.70 -15.54 -1.12
N ARG A 94 10.77 -15.21 -1.86
CA ARG A 94 11.84 -14.32 -1.37
C ARG A 94 11.36 -12.91 -1.02
N TYR A 95 10.15 -12.54 -1.41
CA TYR A 95 9.51 -11.25 -1.16
C TYR A 95 8.36 -11.36 -0.15
N PHE A 96 8.27 -12.48 0.58
CA PHE A 96 7.22 -12.79 1.56
C PHE A 96 5.81 -12.89 0.95
N ASN A 97 5.69 -13.00 -0.37
CA ASN A 97 4.40 -13.23 -1.02
C ASN A 97 4.03 -14.71 -0.90
N LEU A 98 2.75 -14.97 -0.63
CA LEU A 98 2.18 -16.30 -0.59
C LEU A 98 1.20 -16.47 -1.77
N THR A 99 1.74 -16.44 -2.98
CA THR A 99 0.99 -16.62 -4.23
C THR A 99 0.88 -18.07 -4.66
#